data_AF-A0A7W1BVQ1-F1
#
_entry.id   AF-A0A7W1BVQ1-F1
#
_cell.length_a   1.000
_cell.length_b   1.000
_cell.length_c   1.000
_cell.angle_alpha   90.00
_cell.angle_beta   90.00
_cell.angle_gamma   90.00
#
_symmetry.space_group_name_H-M   'P 1'
#
loop_
_entity.id
_entity.type
_entity.pdbx_description
1 polymer ?
#
loop_
_entity_poly.entity_id
_entity_poly.type
_entity_poly.pdbx_seq_one_letter_code
_entity_poly.pdbx_strand_id
1 'polypeptide(L)'
;MFLAQLALLFRVFLLGLVSCLPFLEAGSSRAVVRGSPRGVLEDGVRIDVPAAARVRIENEFGPVAAEVWKEKYVSVSASIEGTGAKFTRSPIVIENRAKLLVISVIRTPVDPRAAIALTVTLPEGSHTEIVTGAGSISMRGVPASANLKSVSGDIRAELSHPLNVDISARTTNGTIRSELGAPLSGGGQLLQTRLGTGDYVLRIATEREITLALDSKVNDGMAKVSGPPRLLGSENISKGAGTPANPTDSEEISDGDIIRVDSQLATLNLSVIDRNTNRGVLGLTQSDFRLFEDGIEQRLIQFESASAPFDLILLIDVSGSTRDVVKLIRAAALRFVDAARPSDRIGIISFAGHPTVISPVTLDREVLRQRVNAIDTATGDTKAYDAIDFSLTQLLKNTAGSPRGQPAWSARKNTRRTAIVMMSDGLDGSIPGVQGDGSMLPYGEMLSRVREFDGVLYTLWLNTEYEALNPLDTQPEAFDMGYERMKEMAEAGGGVFYQVESLQDLAGAYERVVADLGTVYSLAYRPTNKTRDGKWRAVRVTLNLPSAVARGKHGYYAN
;
A
#
# COMPACT_ATOMS: atom_id res chain seq x y z
N MET A 1 18.74 -58.72 20.89
CA MET A 1 17.50 -58.97 21.66
C MET A 1 16.98 -57.63 22.20
N PHE A 2 16.58 -56.73 21.31
CA PHE A 2 16.12 -55.38 21.65
C PHE A 2 14.91 -55.08 20.77
N LEU A 3 13.82 -55.75 21.12
CA LEU A 3 12.47 -55.55 20.57
C LEU A 3 11.45 -55.83 21.69
N ALA A 4 11.75 -55.35 22.89
CA ALA A 4 10.96 -55.56 24.09
C ALA A 4 11.03 -54.35 25.02
N GLN A 5 10.60 -53.19 24.52
CA GLN A 5 10.30 -52.04 25.39
C GLN A 5 9.26 -51.10 24.75
N LEU A 6 8.30 -51.66 24.01
CA LEU A 6 7.20 -50.91 23.42
C LEU A 6 5.90 -51.73 23.42
N ALA A 7 5.43 -52.17 24.59
CA ALA A 7 4.08 -52.73 24.76
C ALA A 7 3.76 -52.97 26.25
N LEU A 8 3.62 -51.92 27.06
CA LEU A 8 2.93 -52.04 28.34
C LEU A 8 2.44 -50.67 28.81
N LEU A 9 1.18 -50.36 28.50
CA LEU A 9 0.25 -49.50 29.26
C LEU A 9 -0.92 -49.11 28.34
N PHE A 10 -1.57 -50.13 27.79
CA PHE A 10 -2.90 -50.04 27.20
C PHE A 10 -3.88 -50.66 28.21
N ARG A 11 -4.90 -49.89 28.59
CA ARG A 11 -6.14 -50.31 29.28
C ARG A 11 -5.99 -50.86 30.71
N VAL A 12 -6.50 -50.10 31.67
CA VAL A 12 -7.80 -50.31 32.36
C VAL A 12 -7.79 -49.35 33.56
N PHE A 13 -8.68 -48.36 33.60
CA PHE A 13 -9.59 -48.17 34.74
C PHE A 13 -10.64 -47.10 34.41
N LEU A 14 -11.88 -47.54 34.48
CA LEU A 14 -13.13 -46.83 34.27
C LEU A 14 -13.79 -46.66 35.66
N LEU A 15 -14.57 -45.57 35.83
CA LEU A 15 -15.60 -45.27 36.85
C LEU A 15 -15.27 -44.36 38.06
N GLY A 16 -15.88 -43.15 38.02
CA GLY A 16 -16.71 -42.47 39.05
C GLY A 16 -16.02 -41.92 40.32
N LEU A 17 -16.41 -40.79 40.94
CA LEU A 17 -17.51 -39.83 40.81
C LEU A 17 -17.27 -38.69 41.85
N VAL A 18 -17.79 -37.46 41.61
CA VAL A 18 -18.16 -36.39 42.59
C VAL A 18 -17.13 -35.28 43.02
N SER A 19 -17.38 -34.07 42.49
CA SER A 19 -17.41 -32.71 43.10
C SER A 19 -16.16 -31.97 43.61
N CYS A 20 -15.78 -30.89 42.89
CA CYS A 20 -15.91 -29.48 43.36
C CYS A 20 -15.51 -28.48 42.24
N LEU A 21 -16.39 -27.51 41.97
CA LEU A 21 -16.16 -26.25 41.22
C LEU A 21 -15.49 -25.20 42.14
N PRO A 22 -15.07 -23.98 41.69
CA PRO A 22 -15.13 -23.38 40.34
C PRO A 22 -13.83 -22.66 39.87
N PHE A 23 -13.68 -22.35 38.56
CA PHE A 23 -13.55 -20.98 37.99
C PHE A 23 -13.08 -20.98 36.51
N LEU A 24 -13.86 -20.27 35.67
CA LEU A 24 -13.58 -19.57 34.41
C LEU A 24 -12.69 -20.21 33.30
N GLU A 25 -13.32 -20.66 32.22
CA GLU A 25 -12.81 -20.43 30.85
C GLU A 25 -13.96 -20.51 29.82
N ALA A 26 -14.08 -19.49 28.97
CA ALA A 26 -15.09 -19.37 27.92
C ALA A 26 -14.45 -19.70 26.56
N GLY A 27 -14.93 -20.76 25.89
CA GLY A 27 -14.45 -21.20 24.58
C GLY A 27 -15.52 -21.88 23.74
N SER A 28 -15.76 -21.30 22.56
CA SER A 28 -16.38 -21.85 21.34
C SER A 28 -17.76 -22.52 21.41
N SER A 29 -18.78 -21.88 20.83
CA SER A 29 -20.01 -22.54 20.39
C SER A 29 -19.94 -22.84 18.89
N ARG A 30 -20.12 -24.12 18.55
CA ARG A 30 -20.27 -24.67 17.20
C ARG A 30 -21.77 -24.70 16.88
N ALA A 31 -22.24 -23.96 15.88
CA ALA A 31 -23.66 -23.95 15.51
C ALA A 31 -23.98 -25.01 14.45
N VAL A 32 -24.99 -25.83 14.75
CA VAL A 32 -25.59 -26.87 13.89
C VAL A 32 -26.80 -26.30 13.13
N VAL A 33 -26.95 -26.74 11.88
CA VAL A 33 -27.96 -26.36 10.88
C VAL A 33 -29.39 -26.74 11.28
N ARG A 34 -30.36 -25.84 11.07
CA ARG A 34 -31.80 -26.12 10.98
C ARG A 34 -32.40 -25.51 9.71
N GLY A 35 -33.36 -26.23 9.13
CA GLY A 35 -33.82 -26.13 7.73
C GLY A 35 -34.76 -24.98 7.33
N SER A 36 -34.96 -24.93 6.01
CA SER A 36 -35.33 -23.87 5.05
C SER A 36 -36.72 -23.20 5.18
N PRO A 37 -36.98 -22.10 4.42
CA PRO A 37 -37.63 -22.26 3.10
C PRO A 37 -37.15 -21.31 1.97
N ARG A 38 -37.08 -21.92 0.76
CA ARG A 38 -37.04 -21.36 -0.62
C ARG A 38 -35.91 -20.40 -1.02
N GLY A 39 -34.92 -20.97 -1.73
CA GLY A 39 -34.09 -20.30 -2.73
C GLY A 39 -32.64 -19.97 -2.33
N VAL A 40 -32.20 -20.36 -1.15
CA VAL A 40 -30.86 -20.02 -0.63
C VAL A 40 -29.85 -21.09 -1.02
N LEU A 41 -28.76 -20.65 -1.68
CA LEU A 41 -27.56 -21.42 -2.06
C LEU A 41 -27.14 -22.38 -0.94
N GLU A 42 -27.18 -23.69 -1.18
CA GLU A 42 -26.98 -24.73 -0.16
C GLU A 42 -25.52 -24.88 0.34
N ASP A 43 -24.54 -24.24 -0.31
CA ASP A 43 -23.10 -24.45 -0.03
C ASP A 43 -22.32 -23.16 0.39
N GLY A 44 -23.01 -22.10 0.83
CA GLY A 44 -22.39 -20.81 1.16
C GLY A 44 -21.90 -20.65 2.62
N VAL A 45 -20.75 -19.99 2.81
CA VAL A 45 -20.26 -19.55 4.13
C VAL A 45 -21.05 -18.31 4.57
N ARG A 46 -21.67 -18.38 5.76
CA ARG A 46 -22.43 -17.26 6.35
C ARG A 46 -21.60 -16.55 7.41
N ILE A 47 -21.54 -15.23 7.34
CA ILE A 47 -20.75 -14.40 8.25
C ILE A 47 -21.63 -13.26 8.76
N ASP A 48 -21.92 -13.27 10.06
CA ASP A 48 -22.60 -12.15 10.71
C ASP A 48 -21.71 -10.90 10.68
N VAL A 49 -22.29 -9.78 10.27
CA VAL A 49 -21.58 -8.50 10.20
C VAL A 49 -22.34 -7.42 10.97
N PRO A 50 -21.65 -6.48 11.63
CA PRO A 50 -22.32 -5.36 12.29
C PRO A 50 -23.03 -4.46 11.26
N ALA A 51 -24.02 -3.68 11.73
CA ALA A 51 -24.64 -2.64 10.90
C ALA A 51 -23.56 -1.67 10.37
N ALA A 52 -23.67 -1.26 9.10
CA ALA A 52 -22.66 -0.44 8.41
C ALA A 52 -21.26 -1.09 8.28
N ALA A 53 -21.17 -2.43 8.30
CA ALA A 53 -19.91 -3.12 8.03
C ALA A 53 -19.37 -2.80 6.62
N ARG A 54 -18.05 -2.69 6.54
CA ARG A 54 -17.35 -2.57 5.27
C ARG A 54 -17.09 -3.98 4.73
N VAL A 55 -17.44 -4.23 3.48
CA VAL A 55 -17.20 -5.53 2.82
C VAL A 55 -16.32 -5.30 1.60
N ARG A 56 -15.13 -5.89 1.56
CA ARG A 56 -14.23 -5.85 0.40
C ARG A 56 -14.20 -7.23 -0.24
N ILE A 57 -14.54 -7.31 -1.52
CA ILE A 57 -14.62 -8.55 -2.29
C ILE A 57 -13.58 -8.46 -3.41
N GLU A 58 -12.66 -9.42 -3.46
CA GLU A 58 -11.60 -9.51 -4.45
C GLU A 58 -11.66 -10.86 -5.16
N ASN A 59 -11.90 -10.84 -6.47
CA ASN A 59 -11.85 -12.05 -7.29
C ASN A 59 -11.03 -11.80 -8.56
N GLU A 60 -9.72 -12.00 -8.47
CA GLU A 60 -8.80 -11.92 -9.62
C GLU A 60 -9.01 -13.08 -10.61
N PHE A 61 -9.74 -14.13 -10.22
CA PHE A 61 -9.81 -15.40 -10.93
C PHE A 61 -11.15 -15.69 -11.59
N GLY A 62 -12.08 -14.73 -11.61
CA GLY A 62 -13.37 -14.89 -12.27
C GLY A 62 -14.42 -13.86 -11.88
N PRO A 63 -15.68 -14.06 -12.31
CA PRO A 63 -16.74 -13.08 -12.13
C PRO A 63 -17.24 -12.98 -10.68
N VAL A 64 -17.90 -11.88 -10.36
CA VAL A 64 -18.58 -11.65 -9.07
C VAL A 64 -20.04 -11.31 -9.30
N ALA A 65 -20.94 -12.10 -8.72
CA ALA A 65 -22.37 -11.83 -8.64
C ALA A 65 -22.74 -11.42 -7.21
N ALA A 66 -23.24 -10.20 -7.05
CA ALA A 66 -23.64 -9.63 -5.78
C ALA A 66 -25.15 -9.36 -5.73
N GLU A 67 -25.81 -9.70 -4.64
CA GLU A 67 -27.21 -9.36 -4.40
C GLU A 67 -27.39 -8.70 -3.03
N VAL A 68 -28.12 -7.60 -2.98
CA VAL A 68 -28.39 -6.86 -1.74
C VAL A 68 -29.70 -7.35 -1.11
N TRP A 69 -29.69 -7.59 0.19
CA TRP A 69 -30.86 -8.07 0.95
C TRP A 69 -31.00 -7.38 2.32
N LYS A 70 -32.10 -7.67 3.02
CA LYS A 70 -32.45 -7.09 4.33
C LYS A 70 -31.89 -7.85 5.53
N GLU A 71 -31.12 -8.91 5.28
CA GLU A 71 -30.51 -9.70 6.35
C GLU A 71 -29.23 -9.06 6.89
N LYS A 72 -28.83 -9.42 8.11
CA LYS A 72 -27.66 -8.84 8.82
C LYS A 72 -26.35 -9.59 8.60
N TYR A 73 -26.32 -10.55 7.69
CA TYR A 73 -25.15 -11.37 7.42
C TYR A 73 -24.77 -11.31 5.94
N VAL A 74 -23.51 -11.60 5.68
CA VAL A 74 -22.99 -11.84 4.34
C VAL A 74 -23.01 -13.34 4.08
N SER A 75 -23.50 -13.77 2.92
CA SER A 75 -23.31 -15.14 2.45
C SER A 75 -22.39 -15.13 1.24
N VAL A 76 -21.42 -16.04 1.19
CA VAL A 76 -20.50 -16.18 0.07
C VAL A 76 -20.36 -17.64 -0.36
N SER A 77 -20.42 -17.87 -1.67
CA SER A 77 -20.16 -19.18 -2.29
C SER A 77 -19.33 -19.00 -3.55
N ALA A 78 -18.48 -19.99 -3.84
CA ALA A 78 -17.69 -20.03 -5.08
C ALA A 78 -18.07 -21.26 -5.90
N SER A 79 -18.10 -21.12 -7.22
CA SER A 79 -18.30 -22.22 -8.17
C SER A 79 -17.27 -22.16 -9.30
N ILE A 80 -16.95 -23.30 -9.90
CA ILE A 80 -16.09 -23.37 -11.08
C ILE A 80 -16.99 -23.26 -12.31
N GLU A 81 -16.73 -22.26 -13.15
CA GLU A 81 -17.53 -22.02 -14.35
C GLU A 81 -17.36 -23.18 -15.36
N GLY A 82 -18.47 -23.65 -15.94
CA GLY A 82 -18.48 -24.59 -17.06
C GLY A 82 -18.12 -26.05 -16.77
N THR A 83 -17.80 -26.43 -15.53
CA THR A 83 -17.26 -27.80 -15.25
C THR A 83 -18.04 -28.62 -14.24
N GLY A 84 -18.96 -28.01 -13.46
CA GLY A 84 -19.69 -28.71 -12.39
C GLY A 84 -18.80 -29.35 -11.32
N ALA A 85 -17.49 -29.08 -11.38
CA ALA A 85 -16.48 -29.66 -10.51
C ALA A 85 -16.54 -28.99 -9.13
N LYS A 86 -16.48 -29.81 -8.08
CA LYS A 86 -16.39 -29.31 -6.70
C LYS A 86 -14.93 -29.04 -6.35
N PHE A 87 -14.69 -27.95 -5.64
CA PHE A 87 -13.36 -27.69 -5.11
C PHE A 87 -12.98 -28.73 -4.06
N THR A 88 -11.73 -29.18 -4.06
CA THR A 88 -11.18 -30.04 -3.01
C THR A 88 -10.99 -29.29 -1.68
N ARG A 89 -10.85 -27.96 -1.74
CA ARG A 89 -10.83 -27.02 -0.61
C ARG A 89 -11.53 -25.73 -1.00
N SER A 90 -12.08 -24.99 -0.03
CA SER A 90 -12.68 -23.68 -0.33
C SER A 90 -11.60 -22.73 -0.90
N PRO A 91 -11.81 -22.12 -2.08
CA PRO A 91 -10.91 -21.11 -2.62
C PRO A 91 -11.15 -19.73 -1.99
N ILE A 92 -12.15 -19.60 -1.12
CA ILE A 92 -12.55 -18.35 -0.47
C ILE A 92 -11.75 -18.19 0.83
N VAL A 93 -11.04 -17.08 0.95
CA VAL A 93 -10.42 -16.60 2.19
C VAL A 93 -11.27 -15.47 2.75
N ILE A 94 -11.62 -15.57 4.03
CA ILE A 94 -12.40 -14.56 4.74
C ILE A 94 -11.56 -14.01 5.89
N GLU A 95 -11.31 -12.70 5.89
CA GLU A 95 -10.72 -11.99 7.01
C GLU A 95 -11.76 -11.08 7.66
N ASN A 96 -12.12 -11.38 8.92
CA ASN A 96 -13.01 -10.54 9.71
C ASN A 96 -12.20 -9.70 10.69
N ARG A 97 -12.05 -8.40 10.40
CA ARG A 97 -11.31 -7.42 11.22
C ARG A 97 -12.29 -6.45 11.89
N ALA A 98 -13.23 -7.00 12.67
CA ALA A 98 -14.29 -6.30 13.43
C ALA A 98 -15.29 -5.49 12.58
N LYS A 99 -14.86 -4.37 11.97
CA LYS A 99 -15.71 -3.50 11.11
C LYS A 99 -15.45 -3.67 9.60
N LEU A 100 -14.45 -4.47 9.23
CA LEU A 100 -14.09 -4.78 7.84
C LEU A 100 -14.11 -6.29 7.64
N LEU A 101 -14.90 -6.75 6.68
CA LEU A 101 -14.91 -8.11 6.16
C LEU A 101 -14.22 -8.11 4.79
N VAL A 102 -13.11 -8.84 4.66
CA VAL A 102 -12.44 -9.05 3.36
C VAL A 102 -12.74 -10.47 2.89
N ILE A 103 -13.23 -10.60 1.66
CA ILE A 103 -13.52 -11.85 0.97
C ILE A 103 -12.64 -11.88 -0.27
N SER A 104 -11.64 -12.74 -0.29
CA SER A 104 -10.75 -12.91 -1.44
C SER A 104 -10.80 -14.32 -1.97
N VAL A 105 -10.65 -14.47 -3.29
CA VAL A 105 -10.46 -15.77 -3.93
C VAL A 105 -8.97 -15.99 -4.10
N ILE A 106 -8.46 -17.11 -3.58
CA ILE A 106 -7.10 -17.57 -3.83
C ILE A 106 -7.11 -18.75 -4.79
N ARG A 107 -6.06 -18.86 -5.59
CA ARG A 107 -5.79 -20.01 -6.44
C ARG A 107 -4.41 -20.56 -6.11
N THR A 108 -4.30 -21.87 -6.11
CA THR A 108 -3.05 -22.60 -5.91
C THR A 108 -2.65 -23.34 -7.18
N PRO A 109 -1.38 -23.75 -7.32
CA PRO A 109 -0.89 -24.35 -8.57
C PRO A 109 -1.62 -25.64 -9.02
N VAL A 110 -2.33 -26.31 -8.10
CA VAL A 110 -3.09 -27.54 -8.37
C VAL A 110 -4.56 -27.30 -8.73
N ASP A 111 -5.05 -26.07 -8.59
CA ASP A 111 -6.45 -25.75 -8.88
C ASP A 111 -6.70 -25.66 -10.40
N PRO A 112 -7.91 -26.00 -10.87
CA PRO A 112 -8.25 -25.89 -12.29
C PRO A 112 -8.03 -24.47 -12.82
N ARG A 113 -7.54 -24.35 -14.06
CA ARG A 113 -7.34 -23.05 -14.73
C ARG A 113 -8.66 -22.33 -15.07
N ALA A 114 -9.81 -22.98 -14.88
CA ALA A 114 -11.14 -22.44 -15.14
C ALA A 114 -11.49 -21.26 -14.23
N ALA A 115 -12.39 -20.38 -14.68
CA ALA A 115 -12.82 -19.21 -13.91
C ALA A 115 -13.55 -19.64 -12.62
N ILE A 116 -13.29 -18.91 -11.54
CA ILE A 116 -13.96 -19.10 -10.25
C ILE A 116 -15.01 -18.02 -10.12
N ALA A 117 -16.29 -18.38 -10.23
CA ALA A 117 -17.39 -17.45 -10.06
C ALA A 117 -17.72 -17.31 -8.57
N LEU A 118 -17.77 -16.08 -8.08
CA LEU A 118 -18.12 -15.78 -6.70
C LEU A 118 -19.55 -15.22 -6.64
N THR A 119 -20.41 -15.83 -5.82
CA THR A 119 -21.75 -15.33 -5.52
C THR A 119 -21.78 -14.84 -4.08
N VAL A 120 -22.17 -13.58 -3.89
CA VAL A 120 -22.18 -12.92 -2.58
C VAL A 120 -23.53 -12.25 -2.33
N THR A 121 -24.12 -12.45 -1.15
CA THR A 121 -25.27 -11.66 -0.69
C THR A 121 -24.86 -10.68 0.40
N LEU A 122 -25.34 -9.45 0.32
CA LEU A 122 -24.85 -8.30 1.08
C LEU A 122 -25.99 -7.61 1.85
N PRO A 123 -25.81 -7.26 3.13
CA PRO A 123 -26.75 -6.41 3.86
C PRO A 123 -26.94 -5.04 3.21
N GLU A 124 -28.17 -4.53 3.17
CA GLU A 124 -28.51 -3.20 2.61
C GLU A 124 -27.70 -2.06 3.25
N GLY A 125 -27.38 -2.17 4.54
CA GLY A 125 -26.60 -1.15 5.25
C GLY A 125 -25.09 -1.21 5.01
N SER A 126 -24.57 -2.15 4.21
CA SER A 126 -23.12 -2.36 4.05
C SER A 126 -22.44 -1.34 3.15
N HIS A 127 -21.13 -1.14 3.36
CA HIS A 127 -20.27 -0.36 2.47
C HIS A 127 -19.35 -1.30 1.70
N THR A 128 -19.64 -1.54 0.43
CA THR A 128 -19.05 -2.61 -0.37
C THR A 128 -18.07 -2.09 -1.41
N GLU A 129 -16.92 -2.75 -1.54
CA GLU A 129 -16.01 -2.62 -2.68
C GLU A 129 -15.84 -4.00 -3.32
N ILE A 130 -16.06 -4.08 -4.64
CA ILE A 130 -15.85 -5.30 -5.44
C ILE A 130 -14.79 -5.00 -6.48
N VAL A 131 -13.71 -5.78 -6.46
CA VAL A 131 -12.60 -5.70 -7.40
C VAL A 131 -12.41 -7.04 -8.10
N THR A 132 -12.30 -7.01 -9.42
CA THR A 132 -11.93 -8.18 -10.23
C THR A 132 -10.96 -7.79 -11.33
N GLY A 133 -9.98 -8.64 -11.60
CA GLY A 133 -9.09 -8.50 -12.75
C GLY A 133 -9.81 -8.85 -14.05
N ALA A 134 -10.05 -10.14 -14.28
CA ALA A 134 -10.58 -10.65 -15.55
C ALA A 134 -12.09 -10.92 -15.61
N GLY A 135 -12.81 -10.81 -14.48
CA GLY A 135 -14.21 -11.18 -14.37
C GLY A 135 -15.21 -10.05 -14.62
N SER A 136 -16.44 -10.41 -15.00
CA SER A 136 -17.56 -9.48 -14.99
C SER A 136 -18.09 -9.28 -13.56
N ILE A 137 -18.67 -8.10 -13.28
CA ILE A 137 -19.38 -7.84 -12.03
C ILE A 137 -20.86 -7.68 -12.34
N SER A 138 -21.71 -8.45 -11.66
CA SER A 138 -23.15 -8.23 -11.66
C SER A 138 -23.61 -7.87 -10.25
N MET A 139 -24.43 -6.84 -10.11
CA MET A 139 -24.99 -6.43 -8.82
C MET A 139 -26.48 -6.16 -8.94
N ARG A 140 -27.28 -6.82 -8.08
CA ARG A 140 -28.72 -6.57 -7.91
C ARG A 140 -28.95 -5.82 -6.60
N GLY A 141 -29.58 -4.66 -6.69
CA GLY A 141 -29.74 -3.71 -5.57
C GLY A 141 -28.48 -2.87 -5.34
N VAL A 142 -28.56 -1.91 -4.41
CA VAL A 142 -27.43 -1.06 -4.02
C VAL A 142 -27.37 -1.04 -2.49
N PRO A 143 -26.25 -1.43 -1.87
CA PRO A 143 -26.07 -1.27 -0.43
C PRO A 143 -25.76 0.20 -0.11
N ALA A 144 -25.63 0.61 1.16
CA ALA A 144 -25.39 2.00 1.58
C ALA A 144 -24.32 2.71 0.72
N SER A 145 -23.25 1.99 0.34
CA SER A 145 -22.43 2.38 -0.80
C SER A 145 -21.80 1.18 -1.50
N ALA A 146 -21.70 1.20 -2.84
CA ALA A 146 -20.97 0.22 -3.63
C ALA A 146 -19.92 0.87 -4.54
N ASN A 147 -18.73 0.28 -4.59
CA ASN A 147 -17.65 0.62 -5.52
C ASN A 147 -17.27 -0.62 -6.33
N LEU A 148 -17.62 -0.64 -7.61
CA LEU A 148 -17.40 -1.77 -8.51
C LEU A 148 -16.26 -1.45 -9.48
N LYS A 149 -15.22 -2.28 -9.48
CA LYS A 149 -14.04 -2.13 -10.34
C LYS A 149 -13.73 -3.44 -11.05
N SER A 150 -13.73 -3.42 -12.37
CA SER A 150 -13.23 -4.53 -13.19
C SER A 150 -12.13 -4.02 -14.11
N VAL A 151 -11.03 -4.75 -14.25
CA VAL A 151 -9.95 -4.35 -15.19
C VAL A 151 -10.39 -4.68 -16.61
N SER A 152 -10.89 -5.88 -16.87
CA SER A 152 -11.20 -6.33 -18.24
C SER A 152 -12.59 -6.96 -18.43
N GLY A 153 -13.50 -6.85 -17.48
CA GLY A 153 -14.85 -7.41 -17.55
C GLY A 153 -15.97 -6.37 -17.53
N ASP A 154 -17.12 -6.74 -18.08
CA ASP A 154 -18.31 -5.89 -18.10
C ASP A 154 -18.89 -5.73 -16.69
N ILE A 155 -19.54 -4.59 -16.42
CA ILE A 155 -20.24 -4.35 -15.16
C ILE A 155 -21.73 -4.11 -15.42
N ARG A 156 -22.59 -4.92 -14.79
CA ARG A 156 -24.04 -4.79 -14.82
C ARG A 156 -24.57 -4.47 -13.43
N ALA A 157 -25.31 -3.37 -13.29
CA ALA A 157 -26.02 -3.01 -12.06
C ALA A 157 -27.52 -2.92 -12.32
N GLU A 158 -28.30 -3.69 -11.56
CA GLU A 158 -29.77 -3.68 -11.56
C GLU A 158 -30.25 -2.96 -10.29
N LEU A 159 -30.90 -1.80 -10.46
CA LEU A 159 -31.35 -0.96 -9.36
C LEU A 159 -32.78 -1.30 -8.95
N SER A 160 -33.01 -1.57 -7.67
CA SER A 160 -34.35 -1.82 -7.10
C SER A 160 -34.94 -0.53 -6.50
N HIS A 161 -36.27 -0.41 -6.43
CA HIS A 161 -36.97 0.77 -5.90
C HIS A 161 -36.98 0.80 -4.36
N PRO A 162 -36.95 2.00 -3.71
CA PRO A 162 -36.88 3.35 -4.30
C PRO A 162 -35.48 3.74 -4.77
N LEU A 163 -35.40 4.49 -5.87
CA LEU A 163 -34.17 4.94 -6.50
C LEU A 163 -33.62 6.21 -5.82
N ASN A 164 -32.98 6.06 -4.66
CA ASN A 164 -32.33 7.15 -3.93
C ASN A 164 -30.80 7.05 -4.05
N VAL A 165 -30.24 7.13 -5.26
CA VAL A 165 -28.83 6.78 -5.50
C VAL A 165 -28.08 7.86 -6.27
N ASP A 166 -26.88 8.17 -5.79
CA ASP A 166 -25.85 8.92 -6.50
C ASP A 166 -25.00 7.94 -7.31
N ILE A 167 -25.06 8.05 -8.64
CA ILE A 167 -24.37 7.16 -9.56
C ILE A 167 -23.24 7.91 -10.27
N SER A 168 -22.04 7.36 -10.19
CA SER A 168 -20.89 7.75 -11.02
C SER A 168 -20.33 6.53 -11.72
N ALA A 169 -20.54 6.44 -13.03
CA ALA A 169 -20.04 5.36 -13.87
C ALA A 169 -19.08 5.91 -14.93
N ARG A 170 -17.93 5.27 -15.08
CA ARG A 170 -16.93 5.60 -16.11
C ARG A 170 -16.39 4.33 -16.76
N THR A 171 -16.27 4.37 -18.09
CA THR A 171 -15.50 3.39 -18.86
C THR A 171 -14.41 4.05 -19.70
N THR A 172 -13.31 3.35 -19.95
CA THR A 172 -12.19 3.86 -20.77
C THR A 172 -12.28 3.37 -22.21
N ASN A 173 -12.60 2.09 -22.44
CA ASN A 173 -12.61 1.48 -23.78
C ASN A 173 -13.98 0.88 -24.17
N GLY A 174 -15.02 1.00 -23.34
CA GLY A 174 -16.38 0.53 -23.63
C GLY A 174 -17.41 1.65 -23.72
N THR A 175 -18.69 1.28 -23.71
CA THR A 175 -19.83 2.22 -23.65
C THR A 175 -20.71 1.98 -22.42
N ILE A 176 -21.43 3.02 -22.01
CA ILE A 176 -22.43 2.96 -20.94
C ILE A 176 -23.82 2.87 -21.58
N ARG A 177 -24.56 1.81 -21.26
CA ARG A 177 -25.98 1.65 -21.57
C ARG A 177 -26.78 1.88 -20.29
N SER A 178 -27.73 2.80 -20.33
CA SER A 178 -28.52 3.18 -19.15
C SER A 178 -30.00 3.30 -19.47
N GLU A 179 -30.82 2.56 -18.73
CA GLU A 179 -32.29 2.65 -18.77
C GLU A 179 -32.84 3.75 -17.84
N LEU A 180 -31.97 4.46 -17.13
CA LEU A 180 -32.32 5.43 -16.08
C LEU A 180 -32.77 6.80 -16.61
N GLY A 181 -32.76 6.99 -17.94
CA GLY A 181 -33.13 8.26 -18.59
C GLY A 181 -32.17 9.41 -18.32
N ALA A 182 -30.98 9.15 -17.78
CA ALA A 182 -29.96 10.16 -17.50
C ALA A 182 -29.05 10.41 -18.72
N PRO A 183 -28.69 11.67 -19.02
CA PRO A 183 -27.83 12.00 -20.15
C PRO A 183 -26.41 11.45 -19.97
N LEU A 184 -25.88 10.86 -21.05
CA LEU A 184 -24.50 10.38 -21.12
C LEU A 184 -23.56 11.48 -21.61
N SER A 185 -22.36 11.54 -21.05
CA SER A 185 -21.30 12.49 -21.41
C SER A 185 -20.06 11.75 -21.92
N GLY A 186 -19.12 12.48 -22.52
CA GLY A 186 -17.86 11.91 -23.00
C GLY A 186 -18.06 10.82 -24.06
N GLY A 187 -18.95 11.05 -25.03
CA GLY A 187 -19.20 10.07 -26.10
C GLY A 187 -19.90 8.78 -25.66
N GLY A 188 -20.55 8.76 -24.49
CA GLY A 188 -21.18 7.55 -23.94
C GLY A 188 -20.34 6.82 -22.90
N GLN A 189 -19.21 7.40 -22.48
CA GLN A 189 -18.24 6.77 -21.57
C GLN A 189 -18.30 7.28 -20.12
N LEU A 190 -19.09 8.33 -19.86
CA LEU A 190 -19.27 8.90 -18.52
C LEU A 190 -20.76 9.11 -18.22
N LEU A 191 -21.21 8.64 -17.07
CA LEU A 191 -22.54 8.92 -16.51
C LEU A 191 -22.38 9.38 -15.07
N GLN A 192 -22.87 10.59 -14.77
CA GLN A 192 -22.99 11.13 -13.43
C GLN A 192 -24.42 11.64 -13.25
N THR A 193 -25.17 10.99 -12.37
CA THR A 193 -26.58 11.34 -12.13
C THR A 193 -26.98 11.08 -10.69
N ARG A 194 -27.93 11.87 -10.21
CA ARG A 194 -28.63 11.64 -8.94
C ARG A 194 -30.07 11.22 -9.23
N LEU A 195 -30.46 10.10 -8.64
CA LEU A 195 -31.86 9.64 -8.58
C LEU A 195 -32.38 9.84 -7.15
N GLY A 196 -33.60 10.40 -7.01
CA GLY A 196 -34.22 10.61 -5.70
C GLY A 196 -33.40 11.51 -4.77
N THR A 197 -33.30 11.12 -3.50
CA THR A 197 -32.58 11.89 -2.45
C THR A 197 -31.07 11.69 -2.46
N GLY A 198 -30.55 10.63 -3.10
CA GLY A 198 -29.12 10.30 -3.11
C GLY A 198 -28.60 9.66 -1.80
N ASP A 199 -29.44 8.94 -1.08
CA ASP A 199 -29.08 8.26 0.19
C ASP A 199 -28.03 7.15 0.01
N TYR A 200 -28.00 6.53 -1.17
CA TYR A 200 -27.10 5.46 -1.56
C TYR A 200 -26.05 5.97 -2.55
N VAL A 201 -24.88 5.34 -2.59
CA VAL A 201 -23.83 5.72 -3.54
C VAL A 201 -23.35 4.52 -4.35
N LEU A 202 -23.36 4.66 -5.68
CA LEU A 202 -22.89 3.65 -6.63
C LEU A 202 -21.77 4.22 -7.50
N ARG A 203 -20.57 3.68 -7.38
CA ARG A 203 -19.42 4.01 -8.23
C ARG A 203 -19.03 2.80 -9.06
N ILE A 204 -18.87 2.99 -10.36
CA ILE A 204 -18.55 1.93 -11.32
C ILE A 204 -17.39 2.38 -12.21
N ALA A 205 -16.34 1.56 -12.30
CA ALA A 205 -15.23 1.75 -13.21
C ALA A 205 -14.84 0.44 -13.89
N THR A 206 -14.77 0.43 -15.22
CA THR A 206 -14.22 -0.69 -16.00
C THR A 206 -13.59 -0.19 -17.29
N GLU A 207 -12.72 -0.97 -17.92
CA GLU A 207 -12.31 -0.69 -19.30
C GLU A 207 -13.36 -1.16 -20.33
N ARG A 208 -14.39 -1.91 -19.92
CA ARG A 208 -15.38 -2.55 -20.79
C ARG A 208 -16.78 -1.92 -20.69
N GLU A 209 -17.82 -2.66 -21.06
CA GLU A 209 -19.19 -2.15 -21.11
C GLU A 209 -19.79 -2.01 -19.70
N ILE A 210 -20.60 -0.96 -19.51
CA ILE A 210 -21.39 -0.76 -18.30
C ILE A 210 -22.87 -0.79 -18.67
N THR A 211 -23.66 -1.63 -17.99
CA THR A 211 -25.12 -1.67 -18.13
C THR A 211 -25.80 -1.28 -16.82
N LEU A 212 -26.63 -0.24 -16.86
CA LEU A 212 -27.48 0.21 -15.76
C LEU A 212 -28.94 -0.05 -16.12
N ALA A 213 -29.58 -0.97 -15.39
CA ALA A 213 -30.97 -1.36 -15.62
C ALA A 213 -31.82 -1.18 -14.36
N LEU A 214 -33.13 -1.10 -14.53
CA LEU A 214 -34.08 -1.13 -13.42
C LEU A 214 -34.53 -2.57 -13.15
N ASP A 215 -34.60 -2.96 -11.88
CA ASP A 215 -35.07 -4.29 -11.49
C ASP A 215 -36.57 -4.43 -11.78
N SER A 216 -36.93 -5.39 -12.62
CA SER A 216 -38.30 -5.64 -13.10
C SER A 216 -39.18 -6.39 -12.10
N LYS A 217 -38.65 -6.79 -10.93
CA LYS A 217 -39.39 -7.48 -9.86
C LYS A 217 -40.10 -6.55 -8.85
N VAL A 218 -40.63 -5.40 -9.24
CA VAL A 218 -41.77 -4.75 -8.56
C VAL A 218 -42.54 -3.95 -9.62
N ASN A 219 -43.21 -4.66 -10.53
CA ASN A 219 -44.07 -4.05 -11.54
C ASN A 219 -45.55 -4.01 -11.11
N ASP A 220 -45.82 -4.00 -9.80
CA ASP A 220 -47.17 -3.91 -9.25
C ASP A 220 -47.18 -2.91 -8.08
N GLY A 221 -47.41 -1.63 -8.40
CA GLY A 221 -47.44 -0.54 -7.42
C GLY A 221 -46.93 0.79 -7.97
N MET A 222 -47.65 1.37 -8.93
CA MET A 222 -47.38 2.73 -9.42
C MET A 222 -47.37 3.78 -8.28
N ALA A 223 -46.60 4.84 -8.55
CA ALA A 223 -46.74 6.22 -8.04
C ALA A 223 -46.01 6.60 -6.74
N LYS A 224 -44.74 6.99 -6.89
CA LYS A 224 -44.27 8.39 -6.64
C LYS A 224 -42.77 8.50 -6.95
N VAL A 225 -42.46 8.96 -8.17
CA VAL A 225 -41.14 9.49 -8.50
C VAL A 225 -41.10 10.92 -8.00
N SER A 226 -40.26 11.23 -7.02
CA SER A 226 -39.96 12.62 -6.66
C SER A 226 -38.75 13.09 -7.48
N GLY A 227 -39.06 13.66 -8.66
CA GLY A 227 -38.16 14.53 -9.41
C GLY A 227 -37.44 13.87 -10.60
N PRO A 228 -37.29 14.59 -11.73
CA PRO A 228 -36.49 14.12 -12.86
C PRO A 228 -35.01 13.99 -12.48
N PRO A 229 -34.25 13.06 -13.10
CA PRO A 229 -32.82 12.92 -12.88
C PRO A 229 -32.11 14.26 -13.08
N ARG A 230 -31.29 14.66 -12.10
CA ARG A 230 -30.54 15.92 -12.15
C ARG A 230 -29.09 15.67 -12.51
N LEU A 231 -28.61 16.44 -13.48
CA LEU A 231 -27.20 16.55 -13.82
C LEU A 231 -26.42 17.20 -12.67
N LEU A 232 -25.26 16.64 -12.35
CA LEU A 232 -24.27 17.28 -11.48
C LEU A 232 -23.30 18.07 -12.37
N GLY A 233 -23.56 19.37 -12.57
CA GLY A 233 -22.75 20.27 -13.41
C GLY A 233 -22.61 21.66 -12.79
N SER A 234 -21.42 22.27 -12.98
CA SER A 234 -20.94 23.53 -12.42
C SER A 234 -21.76 24.76 -12.82
N GLU A 235 -22.38 25.44 -11.86
CA GLU A 235 -22.97 26.77 -12.06
C GLU A 235 -22.37 27.83 -11.13
N ASN A 236 -21.84 28.87 -11.75
CA ASN A 236 -21.60 30.19 -11.18
C ASN A 236 -22.90 30.71 -10.56
N ILE A 237 -22.87 31.06 -9.27
CA ILE A 237 -23.91 31.89 -8.67
C ILE A 237 -23.50 33.35 -8.82
N SER A 238 -24.00 34.00 -9.87
CA SER A 238 -24.27 35.44 -9.85
C SER A 238 -25.77 35.65 -9.60
N LYS A 239 -26.08 36.38 -8.53
CA LYS A 239 -27.32 37.09 -8.14
C LYS A 239 -27.30 37.17 -6.62
N GLY A 240 -27.59 38.27 -5.97
CA GLY A 240 -28.03 39.61 -6.33
C GLY A 240 -28.19 40.34 -5.00
N ALA A 241 -27.94 41.64 -4.97
CA ALA A 241 -27.99 42.45 -3.75
C ALA A 241 -29.31 42.26 -2.99
N GLY A 242 -29.22 41.80 -1.75
CA GLY A 242 -30.26 41.83 -0.74
C GLY A 242 -29.70 42.53 0.50
N THR A 243 -30.36 43.60 0.90
CA THR A 243 -30.05 44.47 2.05
C THR A 243 -29.75 43.67 3.32
N PRO A 244 -28.72 44.02 4.12
CA PRO A 244 -28.46 43.36 5.39
C PRO A 244 -29.55 43.74 6.40
N ALA A 245 -30.18 42.73 7.01
CA ALA A 245 -30.90 42.91 8.27
C ALA A 245 -29.91 42.90 9.45
N ASN A 246 -30.21 43.72 10.46
CA ASN A 246 -29.36 44.07 11.60
C ASN A 246 -28.62 42.90 12.30
N PRO A 247 -27.39 43.13 12.80
CA PRO A 247 -26.74 42.24 13.74
C PRO A 247 -27.28 42.52 15.15
N THR A 248 -28.01 41.57 15.74
CA THR A 248 -28.15 41.50 17.20
C THR A 248 -27.96 40.04 17.58
N ASP A 249 -26.71 39.70 17.82
CA ASP A 249 -26.23 38.97 19.00
C ASP A 249 -24.73 38.75 18.77
N SER A 250 -23.95 39.69 19.29
CA SER A 250 -22.52 39.53 19.48
C SER A 250 -22.36 38.76 20.77
N GLU A 251 -22.09 37.46 20.67
CA GLU A 251 -21.29 36.82 21.71
C GLU A 251 -19.88 37.39 21.58
N GLU A 252 -19.50 38.21 22.55
CA GLU A 252 -18.15 38.71 22.73
C GLU A 252 -17.19 37.52 22.82
N ILE A 253 -16.31 37.37 21.83
CA ILE A 253 -15.15 36.49 21.92
C ILE A 253 -14.22 37.15 22.94
N SER A 254 -14.10 36.52 24.11
CA SER A 254 -13.13 36.88 25.15
C SER A 254 -11.71 36.88 24.57
N ASP A 255 -10.93 37.89 24.94
CA ASP A 255 -9.57 38.21 24.48
C ASP A 255 -8.49 37.21 25.01
N GLY A 256 -8.76 35.92 24.85
CA GLY A 256 -7.93 34.81 25.33
C GLY A 256 -8.06 33.51 24.53
N ASP A 257 -8.87 33.48 23.46
CA ASP A 257 -8.94 32.31 22.58
C ASP A 257 -7.69 32.24 21.69
N ILE A 258 -6.71 31.45 22.16
CA ILE A 258 -5.62 30.95 21.34
C ILE A 258 -6.25 30.19 20.17
N ILE A 259 -6.31 30.82 19.00
CA ILE A 259 -6.62 30.12 17.74
C ILE A 259 -5.49 29.11 17.50
N ARG A 260 -5.67 27.88 17.98
CA ARG A 260 -4.88 26.73 17.56
C ARG A 260 -5.33 26.34 16.16
N VAL A 261 -4.70 26.95 15.16
CA VAL A 261 -4.77 26.46 13.79
C VAL A 261 -3.89 25.22 13.70
N ASP A 262 -4.46 24.04 13.93
CA ASP A 262 -3.83 22.77 13.58
C ASP A 262 -3.81 22.62 12.04
N SER A 263 -2.83 23.26 11.40
CA SER A 263 -2.58 23.11 9.97
C SER A 263 -1.78 21.84 9.73
N GLN A 264 -2.48 20.72 9.54
CA GLN A 264 -1.87 19.47 9.11
C GLN A 264 -1.50 19.56 7.62
N LEU A 265 -0.21 19.38 7.31
CA LEU A 265 0.34 19.35 5.96
C LEU A 265 0.93 17.96 5.72
N ALA A 266 0.62 17.37 4.56
CA ALA A 266 1.34 16.21 4.04
C ALA A 266 2.53 16.73 3.23
N THR A 267 3.73 16.24 3.53
CA THR A 267 4.98 16.64 2.88
C THR A 267 5.54 15.48 2.08
N LEU A 268 5.98 15.76 0.85
CA LEU A 268 6.60 14.81 -0.05
C LEU A 268 7.92 15.36 -0.54
N ASN A 269 8.96 14.54 -0.45
CA ASN A 269 10.27 14.83 -0.99
C ASN A 269 10.48 13.98 -2.25
N LEU A 270 10.83 14.61 -3.36
CA LEU A 270 11.04 13.95 -4.64
C LEU A 270 12.20 14.58 -5.43
N SER A 271 12.99 13.77 -6.12
CA SER A 271 13.93 14.25 -7.13
C SER A 271 13.23 14.37 -8.48
N VAL A 272 13.74 15.25 -9.34
CA VAL A 272 13.27 15.34 -10.73
C VAL A 272 14.45 15.10 -11.64
N ILE A 273 14.29 14.14 -12.56
CA ILE A 273 15.32 13.77 -13.52
C ILE A 273 14.82 13.94 -14.95
N ASP A 274 15.74 14.29 -15.85
CA ASP A 274 15.46 14.30 -17.28
C ASP A 274 15.65 12.89 -17.86
N ARG A 275 14.65 12.37 -18.59
CA ARG A 275 14.64 11.01 -19.16
C ARG A 275 15.75 10.74 -20.16
N ASN A 276 16.24 11.78 -20.83
CA ASN A 276 17.25 11.63 -21.89
C ASN A 276 18.65 11.61 -21.30
N THR A 277 18.91 12.49 -20.33
CA THR A 277 20.25 12.67 -19.75
C THR A 277 20.45 11.96 -18.41
N ASN A 278 19.37 11.50 -17.77
CA ASN A 278 19.33 11.00 -16.40
C ASN A 278 19.97 11.98 -15.38
N ARG A 279 19.95 13.28 -15.68
CA ARG A 279 20.45 14.32 -14.78
C ARG A 279 19.31 14.98 -14.03
N GLY A 280 19.60 15.42 -12.81
CA GLY A 280 18.70 16.22 -12.00
C GLY A 280 18.29 17.51 -12.72
N VAL A 281 17.00 17.78 -12.80
CA VAL A 281 16.45 19.01 -13.39
C VAL A 281 16.38 20.08 -12.31
N LEU A 282 17.15 21.14 -12.49
CA LEU A 282 17.22 22.31 -11.62
C LEU A 282 16.26 23.42 -12.04
N GLY A 283 15.96 24.32 -11.10
CA GLY A 283 15.25 25.57 -11.39
C GLY A 283 13.75 25.40 -11.64
N LEU A 284 13.18 24.24 -11.32
CA LEU A 284 11.73 24.06 -11.40
C LEU A 284 11.02 24.91 -10.35
N THR A 285 9.84 25.36 -10.74
CA THR A 285 8.93 26.18 -9.95
C THR A 285 7.73 25.36 -9.53
N GLN A 286 6.96 25.83 -8.55
CA GLN A 286 5.75 25.16 -8.09
C GLN A 286 4.75 24.86 -9.22
N SER A 287 4.63 25.75 -10.21
CA SER A 287 3.72 25.59 -11.37
C SER A 287 4.09 24.44 -12.31
N ASP A 288 5.31 23.92 -12.20
CA ASP A 288 5.75 22.77 -12.99
C ASP A 288 5.22 21.45 -12.43
N PHE A 289 4.66 21.44 -11.22
CA PHE A 289 4.19 20.25 -10.53
C PHE A 289 2.67 20.19 -10.43
N ARG A 290 2.11 19.00 -10.66
CA ARG A 290 0.74 18.64 -10.28
C ARG A 290 0.78 17.44 -9.36
N LEU A 291 0.13 17.55 -8.21
CA LEU A 291 0.09 16.52 -7.19
C LEU A 291 -1.30 15.92 -7.12
N PHE A 292 -1.38 14.60 -7.07
CA PHE A 292 -2.63 13.86 -6.92
C PHE A 292 -2.52 12.93 -5.72
N GLU A 293 -3.51 12.99 -4.82
CA GLU A 293 -3.72 12.02 -3.74
C GLU A 293 -4.92 11.16 -4.10
N ASP A 294 -4.72 9.84 -4.19
CA ASP A 294 -5.74 8.87 -4.62
C ASP A 294 -6.42 9.26 -5.95
N GLY A 295 -5.65 9.89 -6.84
CA GLY A 295 -6.11 10.39 -8.14
C GLY A 295 -6.83 11.74 -8.10
N ILE A 296 -7.06 12.32 -6.92
CA ILE A 296 -7.64 13.65 -6.74
C ILE A 296 -6.53 14.68 -6.70
N GLU A 297 -6.58 15.67 -7.59
CA GLU A 297 -5.60 16.76 -7.62
C GLU A 297 -5.65 17.57 -6.32
N GLN A 298 -4.47 17.81 -5.76
CA GLN A 298 -4.27 18.55 -4.53
C GLN A 298 -3.54 19.84 -4.84
N ARG A 299 -3.95 20.91 -4.15
CA ARG A 299 -3.27 22.19 -4.26
C ARG A 299 -2.02 22.19 -3.38
N LEU A 300 -0.87 22.40 -4.01
CA LEU A 300 0.37 22.67 -3.30
C LEU A 300 0.25 23.98 -2.51
N ILE A 301 0.57 23.92 -1.22
CA ILE A 301 0.54 25.07 -0.29
C ILE A 301 1.95 25.57 -0.02
N GLN A 302 2.93 24.67 0.02
CA GLN A 302 4.34 25.01 0.16
C GLN A 302 5.15 24.28 -0.89
N PHE A 303 6.12 24.99 -1.44
CA PHE A 303 7.07 24.48 -2.41
C PHE A 303 8.45 24.98 -2.00
N GLU A 304 9.36 24.06 -1.76
CA GLU A 304 10.76 24.37 -1.51
C GLU A 304 11.63 23.68 -2.54
N SER A 305 12.38 24.48 -3.28
CA SER A 305 13.50 24.02 -4.08
C SER A 305 14.75 24.28 -3.27
N ALA A 306 15.29 23.24 -2.65
CA ALA A 306 16.46 23.37 -1.79
C ALA A 306 17.58 22.45 -2.28
N SER A 307 18.80 22.98 -2.35
CA SER A 307 20.03 22.18 -2.34
C SER A 307 20.42 21.81 -0.90
N ALA A 308 19.44 21.44 -0.07
CA ALA A 308 19.67 21.12 1.34
C ALA A 308 20.70 19.96 1.48
N PRO A 309 21.68 20.11 2.37
CA PRO A 309 22.70 19.09 2.51
C PRO A 309 22.13 17.78 3.07
N PHE A 310 22.73 16.65 2.71
CA PHE A 310 22.28 15.32 3.14
C PHE A 310 23.06 14.80 4.34
N ASP A 311 22.37 13.96 5.11
CA ASP A 311 22.95 12.96 5.99
C ASP A 311 22.69 11.60 5.35
N LEU A 312 23.75 10.94 4.92
CA LEU A 312 23.66 9.70 4.19
C LEU A 312 24.33 8.58 4.97
N ILE A 313 23.72 7.39 4.96
CA ILE A 313 24.35 6.16 5.42
C ILE A 313 24.68 5.28 4.22
N LEU A 314 25.97 4.95 4.08
CA LEU A 314 26.41 3.82 3.27
C LEU A 314 26.25 2.55 4.12
N LEU A 315 25.32 1.70 3.72
CA LEU A 315 25.06 0.41 4.36
C LEU A 315 25.73 -0.68 3.51
N ILE A 316 26.74 -1.31 4.08
CA ILE A 316 27.68 -2.17 3.37
C ILE A 316 27.55 -3.60 3.86
N ASP A 317 27.10 -4.49 2.98
CA ASP A 317 27.15 -5.92 3.25
C ASP A 317 28.59 -6.42 3.20
N VAL A 318 29.03 -7.06 4.28
CA VAL A 318 30.35 -7.71 4.40
C VAL A 318 30.21 -9.17 4.84
N SER A 319 29.03 -9.76 4.60
CA SER A 319 28.70 -11.16 4.86
C SER A 319 29.55 -12.12 4.02
N GLY A 320 29.44 -13.42 4.32
CA GLY A 320 30.24 -14.47 3.69
C GLY A 320 30.13 -14.54 2.17
N SER A 321 28.97 -14.18 1.60
CA SER A 321 28.72 -14.20 0.15
C SER A 321 29.35 -13.02 -0.60
N THR A 322 29.75 -11.96 0.09
CA THR A 322 30.33 -10.75 -0.51
C THR A 322 31.86 -10.73 -0.51
N ARG A 323 32.51 -11.82 -0.09
CA ARG A 323 33.95 -11.88 0.17
C ARG A 323 34.81 -11.50 -1.03
N ASP A 324 34.49 -12.03 -2.20
CA ASP A 324 35.28 -11.83 -3.41
C ASP A 324 35.01 -10.44 -4.04
N VAL A 325 33.89 -9.82 -3.69
CA VAL A 325 33.51 -8.46 -4.13
C VAL A 325 33.86 -7.36 -3.10
N VAL A 326 34.50 -7.66 -1.97
CA VAL A 326 34.84 -6.64 -0.94
C VAL A 326 35.72 -5.51 -1.48
N LYS A 327 36.61 -5.81 -2.44
CA LYS A 327 37.48 -4.80 -3.08
C LYS A 327 36.66 -3.85 -3.95
N LEU A 328 35.67 -4.41 -4.65
CA LEU A 328 34.71 -3.67 -5.46
C LEU A 328 33.89 -2.73 -4.55
N ILE A 329 33.37 -3.26 -3.45
CA ILE A 329 32.62 -2.52 -2.43
C ILE A 329 33.45 -1.35 -1.86
N ARG A 330 34.70 -1.59 -1.44
CA ARG A 330 35.58 -0.53 -0.91
C ARG A 330 35.88 0.54 -1.94
N ALA A 331 36.30 0.16 -3.14
CA ALA A 331 36.59 1.10 -4.21
C ALA A 331 35.38 2.00 -4.52
N ALA A 332 34.19 1.43 -4.44
CA ALA A 332 32.96 2.15 -4.68
C ALA A 332 32.55 3.09 -3.55
N ALA A 333 32.65 2.63 -2.30
CA ALA A 333 32.42 3.49 -1.14
C ALA A 333 33.39 4.69 -1.11
N LEU A 334 34.66 4.50 -1.51
CA LEU A 334 35.62 5.61 -1.67
C LEU A 334 35.18 6.61 -2.74
N ARG A 335 34.82 6.12 -3.94
CA ARG A 335 34.31 6.99 -5.03
C ARG A 335 33.09 7.78 -4.59
N PHE A 336 32.20 7.18 -3.81
CA PHE A 336 31.05 7.89 -3.27
C PHE A 336 31.45 9.00 -2.30
N VAL A 337 32.36 8.72 -1.36
CA VAL A 337 32.91 9.70 -0.42
C VAL A 337 33.52 10.89 -1.16
N ASP A 338 34.18 10.64 -2.29
CA ASP A 338 34.80 11.66 -3.13
C ASP A 338 33.78 12.46 -3.98
N ALA A 339 32.70 11.81 -4.47
CA ALA A 339 31.68 12.44 -5.30
C ALA A 339 30.70 13.30 -4.48
N ALA A 340 30.52 13.03 -3.19
CA ALA A 340 29.60 13.76 -2.33
C ALA A 340 30.00 15.22 -2.12
N ARG A 341 29.02 16.14 -2.11
CA ARG A 341 29.29 17.58 -1.98
C ARG A 341 29.94 17.89 -0.62
N PRO A 342 30.74 18.96 -0.49
CA PRO A 342 31.38 19.32 0.77
C PRO A 342 30.43 19.51 1.96
N SER A 343 29.16 19.80 1.70
CA SER A 343 28.13 19.99 2.73
C SER A 343 27.41 18.70 3.16
N ASP A 344 27.61 17.59 2.44
CA ASP A 344 26.92 16.32 2.68
C ASP A 344 27.69 15.46 3.69
N ARG A 345 27.01 15.03 4.76
CA ARG A 345 27.58 14.14 5.78
C ARG A 345 27.35 12.70 5.40
N ILE A 346 28.37 11.87 5.59
CA ILE A 346 28.30 10.43 5.30
C ILE A 346 28.61 9.68 6.59
N GLY A 347 27.78 8.70 6.91
CA GLY A 347 28.04 7.64 7.87
C GLY A 347 28.22 6.33 7.13
N ILE A 348 28.93 5.40 7.76
CA ILE A 348 29.21 4.08 7.20
C ILE A 348 28.80 3.04 8.22
N ILE A 349 27.95 2.12 7.81
CA ILE A 349 27.53 0.96 8.59
C ILE A 349 27.86 -0.26 7.76
N SER A 350 28.50 -1.26 8.37
CA SER A 350 28.66 -2.56 7.76
C SER A 350 27.81 -3.59 8.49
N PHE A 351 27.46 -4.70 7.85
CA PHE A 351 26.75 -5.78 8.51
C PHE A 351 27.20 -7.16 7.99
N ALA A 352 27.30 -8.08 8.95
CA ALA A 352 27.44 -9.52 8.77
C ALA A 352 26.95 -10.15 10.06
N GLY A 353 25.73 -10.68 10.06
CA GLY A 353 24.97 -11.08 11.25
C GLY A 353 24.42 -9.90 12.04
N HIS A 354 25.24 -8.91 12.41
CA HIS A 354 24.79 -7.72 13.14
C HIS A 354 25.36 -6.42 12.53
N PRO A 355 24.57 -5.33 12.48
CA PRO A 355 25.03 -4.05 11.95
C PRO A 355 26.00 -3.37 12.92
N THR A 356 27.10 -2.86 12.37
CA THR A 356 28.17 -2.17 13.11
C THR A 356 28.42 -0.80 12.49
N VAL A 357 28.46 0.25 13.33
CA VAL A 357 28.81 1.60 12.90
C VAL A 357 30.32 1.68 12.70
N ILE A 358 30.75 1.72 11.43
CA ILE A 358 32.14 1.89 11.03
C ILE A 358 32.56 3.36 11.13
N SER A 359 31.65 4.26 10.74
CA SER A 359 31.81 5.70 10.94
C SER A 359 30.46 6.33 11.25
N PRO A 360 30.36 7.18 12.29
CA PRO A 360 29.20 8.06 12.43
C PRO A 360 29.14 9.06 11.27
N VAL A 361 28.00 9.72 11.10
CA VAL A 361 27.82 10.75 10.08
C VAL A 361 28.81 11.90 10.28
N THR A 362 29.65 12.17 9.29
CA THR A 362 30.70 13.19 9.36
C THR A 362 30.91 13.91 8.02
N LEU A 363 31.44 15.12 8.09
CA LEU A 363 31.95 15.87 6.93
C LEU A 363 33.42 15.52 6.62
N ASP A 364 34.11 14.86 7.55
CA ASP A 364 35.53 14.55 7.44
C ASP A 364 35.76 13.41 6.43
N ARG A 365 36.18 13.79 5.22
CA ARG A 365 36.44 12.87 4.12
C ARG A 365 37.65 11.99 4.36
N GLU A 366 38.68 12.47 5.04
CA GLU A 366 39.86 11.66 5.32
C GLU A 366 39.55 10.54 6.31
N VAL A 367 38.79 10.85 7.37
CA VAL A 367 38.29 9.83 8.29
C VAL A 367 37.46 8.80 7.54
N LEU A 368 36.54 9.22 6.68
CA LEU A 368 35.72 8.30 5.90
C LEU A 368 36.57 7.40 5.00
N ARG A 369 37.56 7.94 4.28
CA ARG A 369 38.46 7.14 3.44
C ARG A 369 39.25 6.12 4.25
N GLN A 370 39.80 6.52 5.39
CA GLN A 370 40.51 5.61 6.30
C GLN A 370 39.59 4.48 6.79
N ARG A 371 38.36 4.83 7.18
CA ARG A 371 37.36 3.88 7.67
C ARG A 371 36.92 2.90 6.59
N VAL A 372 36.68 3.36 5.35
CA VAL A 372 36.36 2.49 4.21
C VAL A 372 37.51 1.52 3.92
N ASN A 373 38.76 2.02 3.90
CA ASN A 373 39.92 1.17 3.62
C ASN A 373 40.12 0.08 4.67
N ALA A 374 39.75 0.37 5.92
CA ALA A 374 39.80 -0.56 7.05
C ALA A 374 38.65 -1.58 7.06
N ILE A 375 37.66 -1.48 6.16
CA ILE A 375 36.62 -2.50 6.03
C ILE A 375 37.28 -3.77 5.48
N ASP A 376 37.07 -4.86 6.20
CA ASP A 376 37.44 -6.19 5.78
C ASP A 376 36.20 -7.09 5.73
N THR A 377 36.32 -8.21 5.05
CA THR A 377 35.29 -9.24 5.04
C THR A 377 35.04 -9.79 6.43
N ALA A 378 33.78 -10.04 6.74
CA ALA A 378 33.39 -10.73 7.95
C ALA A 378 32.84 -12.12 7.63
N THR A 379 32.78 -12.97 8.65
CA THR A 379 32.09 -14.26 8.59
C THR A 379 30.77 -14.10 9.34
N GLY A 380 29.65 -14.15 8.63
CA GLY A 380 28.33 -14.05 9.22
C GLY A 380 27.23 -14.06 8.17
N ASP A 381 26.01 -14.32 8.63
CA ASP A 381 24.81 -14.39 7.80
C ASP A 381 24.34 -13.02 7.34
N THR A 382 23.59 -12.98 6.24
CA THR A 382 23.04 -11.75 5.71
C THR A 382 21.73 -11.42 6.44
N LYS A 383 21.78 -10.49 7.40
CA LYS A 383 20.60 -9.91 8.08
C LYS A 383 20.31 -8.51 7.54
N ALA A 384 19.87 -8.45 6.29
CA ALA A 384 19.64 -7.23 5.54
C ALA A 384 18.57 -6.33 6.18
N TYR A 385 17.44 -6.91 6.58
CA TYR A 385 16.31 -6.12 7.12
C TYR A 385 16.65 -5.49 8.46
N ASP A 386 17.29 -6.24 9.35
CA ASP A 386 17.76 -5.72 10.64
C ASP A 386 18.80 -4.59 10.44
N ALA A 387 19.65 -4.70 9.40
CA ALA A 387 20.65 -3.69 9.08
C ALA A 387 20.04 -2.40 8.51
N ILE A 388 18.99 -2.49 7.69
CA ILE A 388 18.24 -1.32 7.22
C ILE A 388 17.52 -0.66 8.42
N ASP A 389 16.80 -1.42 9.25
CA ASP A 389 16.09 -0.88 10.42
C ASP A 389 17.04 -0.17 11.41
N PHE A 390 18.23 -0.75 11.63
CA PHE A 390 19.26 -0.11 12.41
C PHE A 390 19.72 1.22 11.79
N SER A 391 19.93 1.26 10.47
CA SER A 391 20.34 2.46 9.75
C SER A 391 19.29 3.57 9.82
N LEU A 392 18.01 3.22 9.66
CA LEU A 392 16.87 4.13 9.87
C LEU A 392 16.94 4.76 11.27
N THR A 393 17.14 3.94 12.30
CA THR A 393 17.25 4.38 13.69
C THR A 393 18.47 5.28 13.92
N GLN A 394 19.61 5.00 13.30
CA GLN A 394 20.82 5.85 13.41
C GLN A 394 20.62 7.23 12.79
N LEU A 395 19.95 7.32 11.64
CA LEU A 395 19.63 8.60 11.01
C LEU A 395 18.70 9.43 11.90
N LEU A 396 17.68 8.81 12.51
CA LEU A 396 16.78 9.49 13.45
C LEU A 396 17.51 10.04 14.68
N LYS A 397 18.43 9.25 15.28
CA LYS A 397 19.25 9.68 16.42
C LYS A 397 20.15 10.87 16.10
N ASN A 398 20.74 10.89 14.90
CA ASN A 398 21.63 11.98 14.46
C ASN A 398 20.86 13.22 14.02
N THR A 399 19.60 13.05 13.57
CA THR A 399 18.68 14.12 13.19
C THR A 399 18.14 14.85 14.43
N ALA A 400 18.00 14.15 15.55
CA ALA A 400 17.59 14.68 16.85
C ALA A 400 18.70 15.49 17.57
N GLY A 401 19.69 16.01 16.83
CA GLY A 401 20.86 16.72 17.34
C GLY A 401 20.53 17.97 18.15
N SER A 402 20.13 17.80 19.40
CA SER A 402 20.44 18.75 20.46
C SER A 402 21.88 18.48 20.89
N PRO A 403 22.80 19.48 20.85
CA PRO A 403 24.03 19.39 21.60
C PRO A 403 23.69 19.06 23.05
N ARG A 404 24.40 18.10 23.67
CA ARG A 404 24.26 17.79 25.09
C ARG A 404 24.29 19.11 25.88
N GLY A 405 23.20 19.42 26.58
CA GLY A 405 23.11 20.57 27.49
C GLY A 405 22.33 21.80 26.98
N GLN A 406 21.67 21.75 25.82
CA GLN A 406 20.75 22.83 25.40
C GLN A 406 19.27 22.42 25.51
N PRO A 407 18.37 23.33 25.94
CA PRO A 407 16.94 23.04 26.06
C PRO A 407 16.31 22.74 24.70
N ALA A 408 15.38 21.77 24.66
CA ALA A 408 14.74 21.24 23.44
C ALA A 408 14.10 22.27 22.49
N TRP A 409 13.89 23.51 22.95
CA TRP A 409 13.46 24.64 22.11
C TRP A 409 14.54 25.18 21.17
N SER A 410 15.84 25.02 21.48
CA SER A 410 16.95 25.47 20.63
C SER A 410 17.40 24.44 19.59
N ALA A 411 16.80 23.25 19.59
CA ALA A 411 17.00 22.26 18.54
C ALA A 411 16.49 22.85 17.22
N ARG A 412 17.42 23.35 16.40
CA ARG A 412 17.12 23.79 15.04
C ARG A 412 16.30 22.69 14.37
N LYS A 413 15.08 23.02 13.91
CA LYS A 413 14.30 22.24 12.94
C LYS A 413 15.30 21.70 11.91
N ASN A 414 15.56 20.40 11.92
CA ASN A 414 16.70 19.87 11.17
C ASN A 414 16.38 20.00 9.68
N THR A 415 17.09 20.88 8.97
CA THR A 415 16.91 21.14 7.54
C THR A 415 17.72 20.19 6.67
N ARG A 416 18.29 19.12 7.24
CA ARG A 416 19.15 18.16 6.54
C ARG A 416 18.34 16.95 6.11
N ARG A 417 18.47 16.57 4.86
CA ARG A 417 17.75 15.45 4.25
C ARG A 417 18.45 14.15 4.56
N THR A 418 17.73 13.04 4.61
CA THR A 418 18.33 11.74 4.94
C THR A 418 18.24 10.74 3.79
N ALA A 419 19.27 9.92 3.62
CA ALA A 419 19.30 8.86 2.63
C ALA A 419 20.08 7.64 3.12
N ILE A 420 19.69 6.45 2.67
CA ILE A 420 20.40 5.20 2.86
C ILE A 420 20.75 4.65 1.49
N VAL A 421 22.00 4.25 1.31
CA VAL A 421 22.45 3.53 0.12
C VAL A 421 22.98 2.18 0.59
N MET A 422 22.24 1.13 0.26
CA MET A 422 22.57 -0.24 0.64
C MET A 422 23.23 -0.97 -0.52
N MET A 423 24.36 -1.62 -0.25
CA MET A 423 25.02 -2.55 -1.16
C MET A 423 24.95 -3.95 -0.58
N SER A 424 24.36 -4.90 -1.30
CA SER A 424 24.19 -6.29 -0.87
C SER A 424 23.82 -7.16 -2.07
N ASP A 425 23.97 -8.47 -1.92
CA ASP A 425 23.40 -9.47 -2.81
C ASP A 425 21.94 -9.84 -2.45
N GLY A 426 21.36 -9.17 -1.44
CA GLY A 426 19.94 -9.27 -1.09
C GLY A 426 19.47 -10.61 -0.55
N LEU A 427 20.39 -11.56 -0.36
CA LEU A 427 20.11 -12.92 0.12
C LEU A 427 19.95 -12.94 1.64
N ASP A 428 18.94 -12.25 2.17
CA ASP A 428 18.63 -12.34 3.59
C ASP A 428 18.31 -13.80 3.97
N GLY A 429 18.88 -14.31 5.07
CA GLY A 429 18.69 -15.71 5.51
C GLY A 429 17.22 -16.07 5.81
N SER A 430 16.31 -15.10 5.88
CA SER A 430 14.87 -15.35 5.99
C SER A 430 14.20 -15.75 4.65
N ILE A 431 14.93 -15.66 3.54
CA ILE A 431 14.46 -16.08 2.22
C ILE A 431 14.54 -17.61 2.13
N PRO A 432 13.44 -18.30 1.75
CA PRO A 432 13.48 -19.75 1.52
C PRO A 432 14.55 -20.12 0.51
N GLY A 433 15.42 -21.07 0.87
CA GLY A 433 16.51 -21.52 0.00
C GLY A 433 17.84 -20.79 0.19
N VAL A 434 17.92 -19.82 1.11
CA VAL A 434 19.17 -19.22 1.59
C VAL A 434 19.62 -19.93 2.87
N GLN A 435 20.93 -20.22 2.99
CA GLN A 435 21.51 -20.76 4.22
C GLN A 435 21.90 -19.64 5.19
N GLY A 436 21.78 -19.91 6.50
CA GLY A 436 22.14 -18.98 7.57
C GLY A 436 20.92 -18.43 8.33
N ASP A 437 21.16 -17.76 9.45
CA ASP A 437 20.09 -17.15 10.23
C ASP A 437 19.62 -15.86 9.55
N GLY A 438 18.32 -15.77 9.26
CA GLY A 438 17.68 -14.57 8.71
C GLY A 438 17.57 -13.39 9.66
N SER A 439 17.15 -12.25 9.11
CA SER A 439 16.73 -11.10 9.92
C SER A 439 15.61 -11.47 10.89
N MET A 440 15.63 -10.89 12.09
CA MET A 440 14.53 -11.05 13.06
C MET A 440 13.28 -10.28 12.63
N LEU A 441 13.46 -9.14 11.96
CA LEU A 441 12.37 -8.34 11.44
C LEU A 441 11.77 -8.99 10.18
N PRO A 442 10.47 -9.33 10.17
CA PRO A 442 9.83 -9.90 8.99
C PRO A 442 9.81 -8.90 7.82
N TYR A 443 9.96 -9.41 6.59
CA TYR A 443 10.01 -8.59 5.38
C TYR A 443 8.85 -7.60 5.25
N GLY A 444 7.60 -8.03 5.52
CA GLY A 444 6.43 -7.16 5.42
C GLY A 444 6.44 -5.99 6.41
N GLU A 445 6.99 -6.21 7.61
CA GLU A 445 7.17 -5.13 8.59
C GLU A 445 8.30 -4.18 8.17
N MET A 446 9.43 -4.74 7.70
CA MET A 446 10.53 -3.95 7.14
C MET A 446 10.04 -3.03 6.01
N LEU A 447 9.27 -3.58 5.06
CA LEU A 447 8.72 -2.81 3.94
C LEU A 447 7.80 -1.67 4.43
N SER A 448 7.00 -1.92 5.47
CA SER A 448 6.16 -0.88 6.08
C SER A 448 7.01 0.24 6.70
N ARG A 449 8.10 -0.11 7.41
CA ARG A 449 9.04 0.86 7.98
C ARG A 449 9.76 1.69 6.92
N VAL A 450 10.17 1.06 5.81
CA VAL A 450 10.75 1.79 4.66
C VAL A 450 9.74 2.78 4.06
N ARG A 451 8.46 2.40 3.94
CA ARG A 451 7.40 3.31 3.46
C ARG A 451 7.20 4.51 4.39
N GLU A 452 7.36 4.32 5.69
CA GLU A 452 7.22 5.39 6.70
C GLU A 452 8.47 6.27 6.82
N PHE A 453 9.66 5.76 6.50
CA PHE A 453 10.94 6.45 6.65
C PHE A 453 11.01 7.82 5.93
N ASP A 454 11.19 8.93 6.65
CA ASP A 454 11.33 10.27 6.06
C ASP A 454 12.74 10.52 5.45
N GLY A 455 13.07 9.72 4.45
CA GLY A 455 14.30 9.76 3.67
C GLY A 455 14.17 8.90 2.42
N VAL A 456 15.29 8.72 1.70
CA VAL A 456 15.33 7.94 0.46
C VAL A 456 16.18 6.67 0.66
N LEU A 457 15.67 5.51 0.24
CA LEU A 457 16.42 4.25 0.24
C LEU A 457 16.82 3.85 -1.18
N TYR A 458 18.13 3.75 -1.43
CA TYR A 458 18.70 3.18 -2.64
C TYR A 458 19.25 1.79 -2.35
N THR A 459 19.07 0.87 -3.28
CA THR A 459 19.59 -0.50 -3.19
C THR A 459 20.45 -0.81 -4.41
N LEU A 460 21.66 -1.31 -4.16
CA LEU A 460 22.63 -1.71 -5.18
C LEU A 460 22.82 -3.21 -5.04
N TRP A 461 22.29 -3.94 -6.02
CA TRP A 461 22.41 -5.39 -6.12
C TRP A 461 23.80 -5.78 -6.61
N LEU A 462 24.52 -6.54 -5.79
CA LEU A 462 25.80 -7.13 -6.14
C LEU A 462 25.55 -8.55 -6.66
N ASN A 463 25.87 -8.81 -7.92
CA ASN A 463 25.72 -10.15 -8.46
C ASN A 463 26.80 -11.10 -7.91
N THR A 464 26.41 -12.03 -7.03
CA THR A 464 27.24 -13.11 -6.47
C THR A 464 26.88 -14.48 -7.05
N GLU A 465 25.95 -14.56 -8.02
CA GLU A 465 25.41 -15.80 -8.59
C GLU A 465 26.49 -16.67 -9.26
N TYR A 466 27.49 -16.04 -9.90
CA TYR A 466 28.60 -16.72 -10.56
C TYR A 466 29.59 -17.41 -9.60
N GLU A 467 29.50 -17.11 -8.30
CA GLU A 467 30.47 -17.56 -7.29
C GLU A 467 29.89 -18.66 -6.38
N ALA A 468 28.62 -19.03 -6.55
CA ALA A 468 28.04 -20.23 -5.93
C ALA A 468 28.66 -21.49 -6.56
N LEU A 469 29.84 -21.88 -6.06
CA LEU A 469 30.60 -23.06 -6.50
C LEU A 469 29.82 -24.39 -6.33
N ASN A 470 28.65 -24.38 -5.66
CA ASN A 470 27.81 -25.55 -5.48
C ASN A 470 26.30 -25.21 -5.58
N PRO A 471 25.53 -25.83 -6.49
CA PRO A 471 24.06 -25.66 -6.62
C PRO A 471 23.23 -26.05 -5.38
N LEU A 472 23.90 -26.55 -4.32
CA LEU A 472 23.29 -26.94 -3.05
C LEU A 472 23.28 -25.80 -2.00
N ASP A 473 24.00 -24.70 -2.24
CA ASP A 473 24.19 -23.64 -1.23
C ASP A 473 23.13 -22.54 -1.29
N THR A 474 22.57 -22.24 -2.47
CA THR A 474 21.45 -21.31 -2.64
C THR A 474 20.68 -21.64 -3.92
N GLN A 475 19.34 -21.72 -3.83
CA GLN A 475 18.49 -22.03 -4.98
C GLN A 475 18.35 -20.80 -5.90
N PRO A 476 18.27 -20.95 -7.24
CA PRO A 476 18.05 -19.82 -8.16
C PRO A 476 16.83 -18.97 -7.79
N GLU A 477 15.76 -19.61 -7.29
CA GLU A 477 14.55 -18.94 -6.83
C GLU A 477 14.81 -17.99 -5.65
N ALA A 478 15.84 -18.24 -4.83
CA ALA A 478 16.21 -17.37 -3.73
C ALA A 478 16.89 -16.07 -4.21
N PHE A 479 17.67 -16.14 -5.29
CA PHE A 479 18.25 -14.95 -5.93
C PHE A 479 17.15 -14.08 -6.55
N ASP A 480 16.19 -14.68 -7.27
CA ASP A 480 15.03 -13.96 -7.81
C ASP A 480 14.23 -13.26 -6.70
N MET A 481 14.01 -13.95 -5.58
CA MET A 481 13.33 -13.38 -4.42
C MET A 481 14.13 -12.25 -3.76
N GLY A 482 15.45 -12.42 -3.57
CA GLY A 482 16.32 -11.39 -3.02
C GLY A 482 16.32 -10.13 -3.90
N TYR A 483 16.43 -10.32 -5.21
CA TYR A 483 16.41 -9.27 -6.22
C TYR A 483 15.11 -8.47 -6.17
N GLU A 484 13.97 -9.14 -6.23
CA GLU A 484 12.66 -8.48 -6.19
C GLU A 484 12.41 -7.76 -4.85
N ARG A 485 12.84 -8.35 -3.72
CA ARG A 485 12.71 -7.69 -2.41
C ARG A 485 13.57 -6.43 -2.29
N MET A 486 14.82 -6.45 -2.76
CA MET A 486 15.67 -5.25 -2.78
C MET A 486 15.10 -4.15 -3.68
N LYS A 487 14.53 -4.53 -4.83
CA LYS A 487 13.87 -3.62 -5.74
C LYS A 487 12.63 -2.99 -5.12
N GLU A 488 11.75 -3.81 -4.56
CA GLU A 488 10.52 -3.35 -3.90
C GLU A 488 10.84 -2.41 -2.73
N MET A 489 11.87 -2.70 -1.92
CA MET A 489 12.29 -1.80 -0.83
C MET A 489 12.78 -0.45 -1.34
N ALA A 490 13.61 -0.40 -2.39
CA ALA A 490 14.04 0.89 -2.94
C ALA A 490 12.87 1.72 -3.48
N GLU A 491 11.95 1.08 -4.23
CA GLU A 491 10.76 1.74 -4.75
C GLU A 491 9.84 2.24 -3.63
N ALA A 492 9.62 1.42 -2.59
CA ALA A 492 8.83 1.79 -1.42
C ALA A 492 9.46 2.94 -0.62
N GLY A 493 10.79 3.01 -0.59
CA GLY A 493 11.55 4.09 0.04
C GLY A 493 11.72 5.34 -0.84
N GLY A 494 11.12 5.36 -2.04
CA GLY A 494 11.19 6.47 -2.98
C GLY A 494 12.54 6.64 -3.68
N GLY A 495 13.42 5.64 -3.60
CA GLY A 495 14.71 5.61 -4.29
C GLY A 495 14.70 4.73 -5.54
N VAL A 496 15.89 4.28 -5.93
CA VAL A 496 16.11 3.51 -7.17
C VAL A 496 16.91 2.25 -6.86
N PHE A 497 16.51 1.16 -7.50
CA PHE A 497 17.25 -0.09 -7.53
C PHE A 497 18.29 -0.05 -8.67
N TYR A 498 19.54 -0.39 -8.38
CA TYR A 498 20.61 -0.51 -9.36
C TYR A 498 21.19 -1.92 -9.35
N GLN A 499 21.21 -2.54 -10.53
CA GLN A 499 21.96 -3.77 -10.75
C GLN A 499 23.42 -3.43 -11.05
N VAL A 500 24.34 -4.09 -10.34
CA VAL A 500 25.78 -3.85 -10.45
C VAL A 500 26.45 -5.16 -10.88
N GLU A 501 26.90 -5.20 -12.13
CA GLU A 501 27.63 -6.34 -12.70
C GLU A 501 29.13 -6.08 -12.78
N SER A 502 29.53 -4.80 -12.81
CA SER A 502 30.94 -4.41 -12.90
C SER A 502 31.27 -3.18 -12.04
N LEU A 503 32.58 -2.93 -11.84
CA LEU A 503 33.07 -1.70 -11.19
C LEU A 503 32.71 -0.42 -11.95
N GLN A 504 32.52 -0.53 -13.26
CA GLN A 504 32.10 0.60 -14.10
C GLN A 504 30.62 0.94 -13.83
N ASP A 505 29.76 -0.07 -13.76
CA ASP A 505 28.33 0.09 -13.45
C ASP A 505 28.13 0.67 -12.06
N LEU A 506 28.96 0.22 -11.10
CA LEU A 506 28.96 0.69 -9.74
C LEU A 506 29.30 2.18 -9.64
N ALA A 507 30.34 2.63 -10.34
CA ALA A 507 30.67 4.06 -10.41
C ALA A 507 29.55 4.88 -11.04
N GLY A 508 28.99 4.41 -12.15
CA GLY A 508 27.87 5.08 -12.81
C GLY A 508 26.60 5.12 -11.95
N ALA A 509 26.34 4.09 -11.14
CA ALA A 509 25.22 4.07 -10.19
C ALA A 509 25.41 5.13 -9.10
N TYR A 510 26.64 5.27 -8.57
CA TYR A 510 26.92 6.25 -7.53
C TYR A 510 26.87 7.69 -8.01
N GLU A 511 27.41 8.00 -9.18
CA GLU A 511 27.25 9.34 -9.78
C GLU A 511 25.76 9.67 -9.98
N ARG A 512 24.95 8.69 -10.38
CA ARG A 512 23.49 8.84 -10.49
C ARG A 512 22.84 9.06 -9.13
N VAL A 513 23.21 8.31 -8.09
CA VAL A 513 22.69 8.51 -6.72
C VAL A 513 23.05 9.90 -6.20
N VAL A 514 24.31 10.33 -6.33
CA VAL A 514 24.74 11.67 -5.92
C VAL A 514 24.03 12.76 -6.72
N ALA A 515 23.82 12.57 -8.03
CA ALA A 515 23.07 13.49 -8.86
C ALA A 515 21.58 13.57 -8.47
N ASP A 516 20.93 12.43 -8.22
CA ASP A 516 19.54 12.32 -7.77
C ASP A 516 19.36 12.98 -6.40
N LEU A 517 20.31 12.76 -5.48
CA LEU A 517 20.37 13.44 -4.18
C LEU A 517 20.72 14.93 -4.34
N GLY A 518 21.40 15.32 -5.42
CA GLY A 518 21.77 16.71 -5.70
C GLY A 518 20.57 17.65 -5.76
N THR A 519 19.42 17.15 -6.23
CA THR A 519 18.22 17.92 -6.56
C THR A 519 16.94 17.24 -6.08
N VAL A 520 16.41 17.70 -4.95
CA VAL A 520 15.14 17.23 -4.39
C VAL A 520 14.25 18.43 -4.09
N TYR A 521 13.01 18.36 -4.55
CA TYR A 521 11.94 19.30 -4.32
C TYR A 521 11.08 18.81 -3.15
N SER A 522 10.75 19.71 -2.23
CA SER A 522 9.81 19.42 -1.15
C SER A 522 8.46 20.06 -1.48
N LEU A 523 7.44 19.22 -1.55
CA LEU A 523 6.07 19.58 -1.85
C LEU A 523 5.24 19.39 -0.58
N ALA A 524 4.58 20.43 -0.09
CA ALA A 524 3.59 20.28 0.97
C ALA A 524 2.20 20.70 0.47
N TYR A 525 1.22 19.88 0.79
CA TYR A 525 -0.18 20.16 0.52
C TYR A 525 -1.02 19.84 1.74
N ARG A 526 -2.21 20.41 1.81
CA ARG A 526 -3.21 20.01 2.79
C ARG A 526 -4.09 18.95 2.13
N PRO A 527 -4.08 17.70 2.60
CA PRO A 527 -4.93 16.68 2.03
C PRO A 527 -6.40 17.10 2.08
N THR A 528 -7.09 17.04 0.94
CA THR A 528 -8.54 17.26 0.91
C THR A 528 -9.28 16.22 1.75
N ASN A 529 -8.74 15.00 1.82
CA ASN A 529 -9.15 14.01 2.78
C ASN A 529 -8.50 14.26 4.15
N LYS A 530 -9.26 14.67 5.17
CA LYS A 530 -8.73 14.93 6.53
C LYS A 530 -8.80 13.72 7.47
N THR A 531 -9.29 12.56 7.02
CA THR A 531 -9.47 11.40 7.91
C THR A 531 -8.15 10.69 8.22
N ARG A 532 -7.78 10.61 9.49
CA ARG A 532 -6.64 9.83 9.97
C ARG A 532 -7.06 8.40 10.27
N ASP A 533 -7.18 7.59 9.23
CA ASP A 533 -7.67 6.21 9.29
C ASP A 533 -6.56 5.16 9.20
N GLY A 534 -5.30 5.57 9.28
CA GLY A 534 -4.12 4.70 9.20
C GLY A 534 -3.97 4.02 7.84
N LYS A 535 -4.66 4.50 6.80
CA LYS A 535 -4.60 3.91 5.46
C LYS A 535 -3.57 4.57 4.58
N TRP A 536 -3.04 3.75 3.67
CA TRP A 536 -2.18 4.24 2.60
C TRP A 536 -2.97 5.17 1.69
N ARG A 537 -2.39 6.35 1.46
CA ARG A 537 -2.84 7.35 0.49
C ARG A 537 -1.82 7.36 -0.63
N ALA A 538 -2.24 6.97 -1.82
CA ALA A 538 -1.36 6.95 -2.98
C ALA A 538 -1.13 8.38 -3.46
N VAL A 539 0.12 8.79 -3.56
CA VAL A 539 0.49 10.10 -4.09
C VAL A 539 1.16 9.90 -5.45
N ARG A 540 0.67 10.62 -6.44
CA ARG A 540 1.30 10.73 -7.76
C ARG A 540 1.65 12.18 -8.03
N VAL A 541 2.90 12.42 -8.44
CA VAL A 541 3.35 13.74 -8.88
C VAL A 541 3.67 13.67 -10.37
N THR A 542 3.08 14.60 -11.14
CA THR A 542 3.35 14.74 -12.58
C THR A 542 3.96 16.11 -12.85
N LEU A 543 4.82 16.18 -13.85
CA LEU A 543 5.49 17.42 -14.25
C LEU A 543 4.91 17.96 -15.55
N ASN A 544 4.81 19.28 -15.67
CA ASN A 544 4.43 19.98 -16.91
C ASN A 544 5.62 20.10 -17.89
N LEU A 545 6.53 19.13 -17.88
CA LEU A 545 7.74 19.08 -18.69
C LEU A 545 7.84 17.68 -19.34
N PRO A 546 7.78 17.56 -20.68
CA PRO A 546 7.68 16.26 -21.36
C PRO A 546 8.84 15.29 -21.09
N SER A 547 10.06 15.80 -20.90
CA SER A 547 11.24 14.97 -20.63
C SER A 547 11.51 14.73 -19.15
N ALA A 548 10.77 15.36 -18.23
CA ALA A 548 11.07 15.31 -16.81
C ALA A 548 10.21 14.27 -16.07
N VAL A 549 10.82 13.57 -15.11
CA VAL A 549 10.14 12.56 -14.26
C VAL A 549 10.42 12.87 -12.80
N ALA A 550 9.36 12.91 -12.00
CA ALA A 550 9.46 12.94 -10.55
C ALA A 550 9.74 11.52 -10.03
N ARG A 551 10.74 11.38 -9.16
CA ARG A 551 11.07 10.17 -8.41
C ARG A 551 10.98 10.46 -6.92
N GLY A 552 10.28 9.63 -6.18
CA GLY A 552 10.07 9.82 -4.74
C GLY A 552 8.99 8.88 -4.25
N LYS A 553 8.57 9.06 -3.00
CA LYS A 553 7.52 8.20 -2.42
C LYS A 553 6.21 8.29 -3.19
N HIS A 554 5.61 7.12 -3.41
CA HIS A 554 4.32 6.99 -4.09
C HIS A 554 3.11 7.08 -3.15
N GLY A 555 3.30 7.52 -1.90
CA GLY A 555 2.23 7.66 -0.92
C GLY A 555 2.71 7.73 0.52
N TYR A 556 1.75 7.77 1.45
CA TYR A 556 1.99 7.80 2.90
C TYR A 556 0.77 7.24 3.65
N TYR A 557 0.95 6.84 4.91
CA TYR A 557 -0.17 6.42 5.76
C TYR A 557 -0.81 7.63 6.48
N ALA A 558 -2.14 7.66 6.50
CA ALA A 558 -2.95 8.72 7.11
C ALA A 558 -3.07 8.54 8.64
N ASN A 559 -1.98 8.77 9.36
CA ASN A 559 -1.89 8.57 10.82
C ASN A 559 -2.37 9.75 11.66
#